data_AF-A0A926HFA0-F1
#
_entry.id   AF-A0A926HFA0-F1
#
_cell.length_a   1.000
_cell.length_b   1.000
_cell.length_c   1.000
_cell.angle_alpha   90.00
_cell.angle_beta   90.00
_cell.angle_gamma   90.00
#
_symmetry.space_group_name_H-M   'P 1'
#
loop_
_entity.id
_entity.type
_entity.pdbx_description
1 polymer ?
#
loop_
_entity_poly.entity_id
_entity_poly.type
_entity_poly.pdbx_seq_one_letter_code
_entity_poly.pdbx_strand_id
1 'polypeptide(L)'
;MNSTLNTATPTNLSDQIKGLIQLTRWREHVTFVIPLTILGALLALQNSGGALDWRLIAVTLANILAVAYAFMINDIEDAPDDARDPARAIRNPIASGRIPMRMGYIACGLIALASFLLYLPGGTTVTLIGVATLVLSHLYSWRPVRLKAYPVTDVVSHSLMLSGLLMVAGYYTYHHDPGVVWLVVAAVTLFSVYGQLYNQLRDYAMDKAAGLHNTAIILGEPVTRWV
;
A
#
# COMPACT_ATOMS: atom_id res chain seq x y z
N MET A 1 -8.52 -44.19 0.49
CA MET A 1 -7.51 -43.35 -0.15
C MET A 1 -7.15 -42.25 0.83
N ASN A 2 -6.01 -42.40 1.50
CA ASN A 2 -5.53 -41.49 2.54
C ASN A 2 -4.94 -40.23 1.88
N SER A 3 -5.61 -39.09 1.99
CA SER A 3 -4.99 -37.80 1.67
C SER A 3 -4.06 -37.42 2.82
N THR A 4 -2.77 -37.68 2.65
CA THR A 4 -1.72 -37.14 3.50
C THR A 4 -1.78 -35.61 3.44
N LEU A 5 -2.37 -35.00 4.46
CA LEU A 5 -2.14 -33.60 4.79
C LEU A 5 -0.63 -33.44 4.94
N ASN A 6 -0.01 -32.73 3.99
CA ASN A 6 1.36 -32.27 4.08
C ASN A 6 1.51 -31.54 5.42
N THR A 7 2.13 -32.21 6.39
CA THR A 7 2.56 -31.59 7.64
C THR A 7 3.67 -30.62 7.27
N ALA A 8 3.31 -29.34 7.10
CA ALA A 8 4.28 -28.27 6.91
C ALA A 8 5.33 -28.38 8.02
N THR A 9 6.59 -28.51 7.61
CA THR A 9 7.74 -28.51 8.52
C THR A 9 7.64 -27.27 9.42
N PRO A 10 7.79 -27.40 10.75
CA PRO A 10 7.72 -26.24 11.63
C PRO A 10 8.81 -25.24 11.22
N THR A 11 8.38 -24.11 10.67
CA THR A 11 9.25 -23.01 10.29
C THR A 11 9.95 -22.51 11.55
N ASN A 12 11.27 -22.50 11.57
CA ASN A 12 12.03 -21.97 12.69
C ASN A 12 11.71 -20.48 12.88
N LEU A 13 11.74 -19.97 14.12
CA LEU A 13 11.42 -18.58 14.46
C LEU A 13 12.17 -17.55 13.59
N SER A 14 13.42 -17.84 13.23
CA SER A 14 14.21 -16.99 12.32
C SER A 14 13.53 -16.82 10.95
N ASP A 15 12.98 -17.90 10.39
CA ASP A 15 12.31 -17.86 9.09
C ASP A 15 10.96 -17.16 9.17
N GLN A 16 10.26 -17.28 10.31
CA GLN A 16 9.03 -16.52 10.56
C GLN A 16 9.30 -15.01 10.67
N ILE A 17 10.38 -14.60 11.34
CA ILE A 17 10.79 -13.19 11.42
C ILE A 17 11.14 -12.66 10.02
N LYS A 18 11.93 -13.40 9.24
CA LYS A 18 12.22 -13.03 7.85
C LYS A 18 10.96 -12.95 7.00
N GLY A 19 10.02 -13.88 7.20
CA GLY A 19 8.71 -13.88 6.57
C GLY A 19 7.91 -12.63 6.90
N LEU A 20 7.85 -12.22 8.16
CA LEU A 20 7.19 -10.98 8.57
C LEU A 20 7.83 -9.74 7.94
N ILE A 21 9.16 -9.65 7.93
CA ILE A 21 9.87 -8.55 7.28
C ILE A 21 9.58 -8.53 5.78
N GLN A 22 9.58 -9.69 5.12
CA GLN A 22 9.24 -9.81 3.71
C GLN A 22 7.80 -9.38 3.42
N LEU A 23 6.85 -9.73 4.29
CA LEU A 23 5.43 -9.38 4.15
C LEU A 23 5.20 -7.86 4.10
N THR A 24 6.07 -7.05 4.73
CA THR A 24 5.99 -5.58 4.66
C THR A 24 6.29 -5.02 3.27
N ARG A 25 7.03 -5.76 2.44
CA ARG A 25 7.54 -5.31 1.12
C ARG A 25 8.26 -3.95 1.20
N TRP A 26 8.99 -3.70 2.29
CA TRP A 26 9.65 -2.41 2.58
C TRP A 26 10.51 -1.86 1.43
N ARG A 27 11.24 -2.74 0.73
CA ARG A 27 12.11 -2.34 -0.39
C ARG A 27 11.36 -1.78 -1.59
N GLU A 28 10.08 -2.10 -1.73
CA GLU A 28 9.28 -1.70 -2.87
C GLU A 28 8.72 -0.28 -2.72
N HIS A 29 8.65 0.25 -1.50
CA HIS A 29 7.95 1.50 -1.25
C HIS A 29 8.70 2.56 -0.48
N VAL A 30 9.62 2.19 0.41
CA VAL A 30 10.36 3.18 1.22
C VAL A 30 11.04 4.24 0.35
N THR A 31 11.54 3.86 -0.83
CA THR A 31 12.22 4.75 -1.78
C THR A 31 11.33 5.84 -2.37
N PHE A 32 10.03 5.59 -2.55
CA PHE A 32 9.09 6.61 -3.05
C PHE A 32 8.31 7.30 -1.91
N VAL A 33 8.04 6.61 -0.80
CA VAL A 33 7.27 7.19 0.32
C VAL A 33 8.02 8.35 0.99
N ILE A 34 9.32 8.19 1.24
CA ILE A 34 10.15 9.22 1.87
C ILE A 34 10.14 10.54 1.06
N PRO A 35 10.54 10.56 -0.23
CA PRO A 35 10.58 11.81 -0.98
C PRO A 35 9.19 12.43 -1.16
N LEU A 36 8.12 11.63 -1.32
CA LEU A 36 6.76 12.17 -1.41
C LEU A 36 6.31 12.88 -0.13
N THR A 37 6.57 12.27 1.02
CA THR A 37 6.21 12.87 2.32
C THR A 37 7.00 14.17 2.55
N ILE A 38 8.30 14.14 2.27
CA ILE A 38 9.18 15.30 2.41
C ILE A 38 8.77 16.41 1.43
N LEU A 39 8.43 16.09 0.18
CA LEU A 39 7.98 17.07 -0.80
C LEU A 39 6.76 17.85 -0.30
N GLY A 40 5.76 17.15 0.25
CA GLY A 40 4.59 17.79 0.84
C GLY A 40 4.97 18.76 1.97
N ALA A 41 5.83 18.32 2.89
CA ALA A 41 6.29 19.16 3.99
C ALA A 41 7.09 20.39 3.52
N LEU A 42 7.99 20.25 2.55
CA LEU A 42 8.77 21.37 2.02
C LEU A 42 7.89 22.41 1.33
N LEU A 43 6.88 21.98 0.57
CA LEU A 43 5.91 22.89 -0.05
C LEU A 43 5.06 23.62 1.01
N ALA A 44 4.72 22.97 2.11
CA ALA A 44 4.02 23.61 3.23
C ALA A 44 4.89 24.64 3.96
N LEU A 45 6.18 24.35 4.14
CA LEU A 45 7.13 25.27 4.77
C LEU A 45 7.47 26.46 3.87
N GLN A 46 7.51 26.28 2.56
CA GLN A 46 7.65 27.38 1.61
C GLN A 46 6.52 28.40 1.74
N ASN A 47 5.30 27.93 2.02
CA ASN A 47 4.12 28.80 2.16
C ASN A 47 4.00 29.42 3.56
N SER A 48 4.38 28.70 4.62
CA SER A 48 4.24 29.15 6.01
C SER A 48 5.45 29.92 6.56
N GLY A 49 6.64 29.74 5.99
CA GLY A 49 7.90 30.26 6.53
C GLY A 49 8.37 29.55 7.81
N GLY A 50 7.83 28.37 8.12
CA GLY A 50 8.18 27.59 9.31
C GLY A 50 9.51 26.81 9.19
N ALA A 51 9.80 25.99 10.20
CA ALA A 51 10.96 25.09 10.22
C ALA A 51 10.53 23.62 10.39
N LEU A 52 11.39 22.71 9.91
CA LEU A 52 11.22 21.27 10.12
C LEU A 52 11.45 20.89 11.58
N ASP A 53 10.65 19.94 12.06
CA ASP A 53 10.84 19.31 13.36
C ASP A 53 10.59 17.79 13.31
N TRP A 54 10.64 17.14 14.47
CA TRP A 54 10.51 15.69 14.61
C TRP A 54 9.17 15.14 14.10
N ARG A 55 8.12 15.96 13.94
CA ARG A 55 6.82 15.53 13.41
C ARG A 55 6.95 15.00 11.98
N LEU A 56 7.87 15.55 11.18
CA LEU A 56 8.12 15.01 9.83
C LEU A 56 8.64 13.58 9.89
N ILE A 57 9.52 13.26 10.84
CA ILE A 57 10.03 11.90 11.04
C ILE A 57 8.86 10.97 11.40
N ALA A 58 8.02 11.39 12.35
CA ALA A 58 6.85 10.62 12.76
C ALA A 58 5.89 10.36 11.60
N VAL A 59 5.50 11.39 10.84
CA VAL A 59 4.58 11.27 9.70
C VAL A 59 5.19 10.47 8.54
N THR A 60 6.50 10.60 8.29
CA THR A 60 7.18 9.78 7.27
C THR A 60 7.18 8.31 7.66
N LEU A 61 7.48 7.99 8.93
CA LEU A 61 7.39 6.62 9.43
C LEU A 61 5.93 6.12 9.39
N ALA A 62 4.95 6.97 9.72
CA ALA A 62 3.53 6.65 9.64
C ALA A 62 3.12 6.27 8.21
N ASN A 63 3.53 7.05 7.21
CA ASN A 63 3.30 6.77 5.79
C ASN A 63 3.98 5.46 5.35
N ILE A 64 5.22 5.21 5.76
CA ILE A 64 5.92 3.95 5.46
C ILE A 64 5.13 2.76 6.03
N LEU A 65 4.71 2.84 7.29
CA LEU A 65 3.93 1.78 7.93
C LEU A 65 2.52 1.63 7.31
N ALA A 66 1.89 2.72 6.85
CA ALA A 66 0.59 2.66 6.17
C ALA A 66 0.70 1.94 4.83
N VAL A 67 1.77 2.18 4.06
CA VAL A 67 1.99 1.47 2.80
C VAL A 67 2.43 0.02 3.05
N ALA A 68 3.26 -0.24 4.05
CA ALA A 68 3.55 -1.61 4.49
C ALA A 68 2.25 -2.36 4.85
N TYR A 69 1.33 -1.72 5.57
CA TYR A 69 0.01 -2.27 5.86
C TYR A 69 -0.76 -2.62 4.58
N ALA A 70 -0.78 -1.74 3.58
CA ALA A 70 -1.43 -1.99 2.29
C ALA A 70 -0.90 -3.24 1.59
N PHE A 71 0.42 -3.42 1.58
CA PHE A 71 1.06 -4.61 1.03
C PHE A 71 0.78 -5.86 1.86
N MET A 72 0.84 -5.76 3.19
CA MET A 72 0.59 -6.89 4.09
C MET A 72 -0.84 -7.40 3.94
N ILE A 73 -1.86 -6.54 3.98
CA ILE A 73 -3.25 -6.96 3.81
C ILE A 73 -3.51 -7.51 2.41
N ASN A 74 -2.86 -6.94 1.38
CA ASN A 74 -2.91 -7.47 0.02
C ASN A 74 -2.43 -8.92 -0.03
N ASP A 75 -1.21 -9.18 0.45
CA ASP A 75 -0.60 -10.51 0.40
C ASP A 75 -1.35 -11.50 1.30
N ILE A 76 -1.89 -11.06 2.45
CA ILE A 76 -2.75 -11.91 3.28
C ILE A 76 -4.00 -12.36 2.51
N GLU A 77 -4.73 -11.41 1.92
CA GLU A 77 -5.99 -11.68 1.21
C GLU A 77 -5.78 -12.44 -0.10
N ASP A 78 -4.67 -12.21 -0.80
CA ASP A 78 -4.33 -12.89 -2.05
C ASP A 78 -3.62 -14.24 -1.83
N ALA A 79 -3.20 -14.60 -0.61
CA ALA A 79 -2.41 -15.81 -0.35
C ALA A 79 -2.99 -17.11 -0.96
N PRO A 80 -4.32 -17.38 -0.92
CA PRO A 80 -4.90 -18.54 -1.60
C PRO A 80 -4.78 -18.53 -3.13
N ASP A 81 -4.79 -17.34 -3.74
CA ASP A 81 -4.63 -17.16 -5.19
C ASP A 81 -3.15 -17.25 -5.57
N ASP A 82 -2.27 -16.59 -4.80
CA ASP A 82 -0.81 -16.60 -4.98
C ASP A 82 -0.20 -18.00 -4.81
N ALA A 83 -0.77 -18.85 -3.97
CA ALA A 83 -0.31 -20.24 -3.79
C ALA A 83 -0.46 -21.11 -5.05
N ARG A 84 -1.25 -20.67 -6.04
CA ARG A 84 -1.44 -21.37 -7.33
C ARG A 84 -0.33 -21.06 -8.35
N ASP A 85 0.46 -20.02 -8.11
CA ASP A 85 1.56 -19.61 -8.98
C ASP A 85 2.90 -19.72 -8.22
N PRO A 86 3.88 -20.52 -8.70
CA PRO A 86 5.14 -20.72 -7.99
C PRO A 86 5.93 -19.43 -7.72
N ALA A 87 5.90 -18.46 -8.65
CA ALA A 87 6.65 -17.21 -8.50
C ALA A 87 6.01 -16.28 -7.46
N ARG A 88 4.67 -16.18 -7.46
CA ARG A 88 3.93 -15.40 -6.45
C ARG A 88 4.00 -16.05 -5.06
N ALA A 89 3.91 -17.37 -4.99
CA ALA A 89 4.06 -18.11 -3.74
C ALA A 89 5.41 -17.82 -3.05
N ILE A 90 6.53 -17.77 -3.78
CA ILE A 90 7.85 -17.45 -3.20
C ILE A 90 7.88 -16.02 -2.63
N ARG A 91 7.24 -15.06 -3.32
CA ARG A 91 7.18 -13.66 -2.90
C ARG A 91 6.28 -13.46 -1.68
N ASN A 92 5.20 -14.21 -1.57
CA ASN A 92 4.22 -14.11 -0.49
C ASN A 92 4.51 -15.16 0.61
N PRO A 93 5.06 -14.75 1.77
CA PRO A 93 5.46 -15.68 2.83
C PRO A 93 4.27 -16.43 3.49
N ILE A 94 3.04 -15.93 3.33
CA ILE A 94 1.82 -16.63 3.78
C ILE A 94 1.45 -17.71 2.76
N ALA A 95 1.49 -17.39 1.46
CA ALA A 95 1.23 -18.35 0.39
C ALA A 95 2.23 -19.51 0.40
N SER A 96 3.52 -19.23 0.68
CA SER A 96 4.54 -20.28 0.83
C SER A 96 4.47 -21.07 2.14
N GLY A 97 3.54 -20.75 3.05
CA GLY A 97 3.43 -21.38 4.36
C GLY A 97 4.57 -21.07 5.34
N ARG A 98 5.40 -20.04 5.06
CA ARG A 98 6.52 -19.64 5.95
C ARG A 98 6.05 -18.92 7.20
N ILE A 99 4.90 -18.26 7.12
CA ILE A 99 4.20 -17.68 8.26
C ILE A 99 2.72 -18.07 8.20
N PRO A 100 2.10 -18.40 9.34
CA PRO A 100 0.66 -18.69 9.36
C PRO A 100 -0.15 -17.41 9.14
N MET A 101 -1.28 -17.52 8.43
CA MET A 101 -2.15 -16.38 8.11
C MET A 101 -2.57 -15.56 9.35
N ARG A 102 -2.85 -16.23 10.48
CA ARG A 102 -3.17 -15.58 11.75
C ARG A 102 -2.05 -14.65 12.24
N MET A 103 -0.79 -15.07 12.11
CA MET A 103 0.38 -14.25 12.46
C MET A 103 0.51 -13.07 11.51
N GLY A 104 0.22 -13.26 10.22
CA GLY A 104 0.11 -12.19 9.23
C GLY A 104 -0.90 -11.10 9.65
N TYR A 105 -2.13 -11.50 9.99
CA TYR A 105 -3.16 -10.55 10.45
C TYR A 105 -2.78 -9.81 11.75
N ILE A 106 -2.20 -10.51 12.74
CA ILE A 106 -1.76 -9.87 13.99
C ILE A 106 -0.67 -8.83 13.69
N ALA A 107 0.35 -9.19 12.90
CA ALA A 107 1.39 -8.26 12.50
C ALA A 107 0.83 -7.08 11.71
N CYS A 108 -0.09 -7.33 10.77
CA CYS A 108 -0.77 -6.31 9.97
C CYS A 108 -1.54 -5.33 10.87
N GLY A 109 -2.28 -5.81 11.88
CA GLY A 109 -2.98 -4.97 12.85
C GLY A 109 -2.05 -4.14 13.74
N LEU A 110 -0.91 -4.70 14.16
CA LEU A 110 0.11 -3.97 14.92
C LEU A 110 0.75 -2.86 14.09
N ILE A 111 1.02 -3.11 12.80
CA ILE A 111 1.56 -2.11 11.87
C ILE A 111 0.54 -0.99 11.62
N ALA A 112 -0.74 -1.32 11.46
CA ALA A 112 -1.81 -0.33 11.33
C ALA A 112 -1.91 0.56 12.59
N LEU A 113 -1.88 -0.06 13.78
CA LEU A 113 -1.91 0.67 15.05
C LEU A 113 -0.70 1.58 15.20
N ALA A 114 0.51 1.08 14.92
CA ALA A 114 1.73 1.88 14.98
C ALA A 114 1.70 3.05 13.99
N SER A 115 1.23 2.82 12.76
CA SER A 115 1.02 3.88 11.77
C SER A 115 0.05 4.96 12.27
N PHE A 116 -1.12 4.55 12.79
CA PHE A 116 -2.11 5.46 13.37
C PHE A 116 -1.52 6.32 14.49
N LEU A 117 -0.82 5.71 15.46
CA LEU A 117 -0.22 6.43 16.57
C LEU A 117 0.84 7.44 16.11
N LEU A 118 1.59 7.13 15.05
CA LEU A 118 2.61 8.02 14.49
C LEU A 118 2.03 9.20 13.68
N TYR A 119 0.77 9.15 13.25
CA TYR A 119 0.11 10.32 12.65
C TYR A 119 -0.38 11.34 13.70
N LEU A 120 -0.64 10.91 14.94
CA LEU A 120 -1.18 11.79 16.00
C LEU A 120 -0.38 13.09 16.21
N PRO A 121 0.97 13.08 16.21
CA PRO A 121 1.77 14.31 16.33
C PRO A 121 1.60 15.31 15.18
N GLY A 122 1.15 14.85 14.01
CA GLY A 122 0.84 15.71 12.86
C GLY A 122 -0.47 16.50 13.02
N GLY A 123 -1.25 16.23 14.07
CA GLY A 123 -2.52 16.88 14.34
C GLY A 123 -3.73 16.15 13.73
N THR A 124 -4.92 16.68 13.97
CA THR A 124 -6.19 16.03 13.63
C THR A 124 -6.33 15.77 12.13
N THR A 125 -6.02 16.74 11.27
CA THR A 125 -6.15 16.58 9.81
C THR A 125 -5.21 15.49 9.28
N VAL A 126 -3.95 15.50 9.72
CA VAL A 126 -2.97 14.47 9.34
C VAL A 126 -3.40 13.09 9.84
N THR A 127 -3.96 13.01 11.04
CA THR A 127 -4.52 11.75 11.58
C THR A 127 -5.68 11.24 10.74
N LEU A 128 -6.62 12.11 10.34
CA LEU A 128 -7.74 11.74 9.47
C LEU A 128 -7.28 11.28 8.10
N ILE A 129 -6.27 11.93 7.52
CA ILE A 129 -5.63 11.50 6.27
C ILE A 129 -5.00 10.11 6.46
N GLY A 130 -4.27 9.89 7.55
CA GLY A 130 -3.69 8.59 7.87
C GLY A 130 -4.72 7.48 8.03
N VAL A 131 -5.83 7.76 8.73
CA VAL A 131 -6.96 6.84 8.86
C VAL A 131 -7.59 6.55 7.49
N ALA A 132 -7.80 7.57 6.66
CA ALA A 132 -8.32 7.39 5.31
C ALA A 132 -7.39 6.51 4.46
N THR A 133 -6.08 6.71 4.53
CA THR A 133 -5.08 5.86 3.86
C THR A 133 -5.16 4.40 4.32
N LEU A 134 -5.26 4.16 5.64
CA LEU A 134 -5.37 2.80 6.21
C LEU A 134 -6.68 2.12 5.81
N VAL A 135 -7.81 2.83 5.88
CA VAL A 135 -9.12 2.32 5.46
C VAL A 135 -9.10 2.00 3.97
N LEU A 136 -8.60 2.90 3.13
CA LEU A 136 -8.52 2.69 1.69
C LEU A 136 -7.64 1.49 1.35
N SER A 137 -6.49 1.36 2.00
CA SER A 137 -5.59 0.20 1.90
C SER A 137 -6.28 -1.12 2.28
N HIS A 138 -7.12 -1.10 3.32
CA HIS A 138 -7.87 -2.28 3.73
C HIS A 138 -8.93 -2.65 2.68
N LEU A 139 -9.78 -1.70 2.31
CA LEU A 139 -10.88 -1.90 1.35
C LEU A 139 -10.37 -2.27 -0.05
N TYR A 140 -9.16 -1.84 -0.42
CA TYR A 140 -8.51 -2.21 -1.67
C TYR A 140 -8.37 -3.72 -1.84
N SER A 141 -7.98 -4.42 -0.78
CA SER A 141 -7.61 -5.84 -0.82
C SER A 141 -8.61 -6.77 -0.16
N TRP A 142 -9.34 -6.29 0.85
CA TRP A 142 -10.25 -7.09 1.66
C TRP A 142 -11.32 -7.76 0.80
N ARG A 143 -11.34 -9.10 0.75
CA ARG A 143 -12.17 -9.90 -0.20
C ARG A 143 -13.64 -9.49 -0.32
N PRO A 144 -14.37 -9.13 0.75
CA PRO A 144 -15.75 -8.67 0.66
C PRO A 144 -15.96 -7.39 -0.16
N VAL A 145 -14.95 -6.51 -0.22
CA VAL A 145 -15.03 -5.22 -0.94
C VAL A 145 -14.10 -5.23 -2.16
N ARG A 146 -12.80 -5.48 -1.96
CA ARG A 146 -11.77 -5.68 -2.98
C ARG A 146 -11.81 -4.62 -4.09
N LEU A 147 -11.63 -3.33 -3.76
CA LEU A 147 -11.72 -2.22 -4.73
C LEU A 147 -10.82 -2.40 -5.95
N LYS A 148 -9.69 -3.11 -5.80
CA LYS A 148 -8.79 -3.48 -6.90
C LYS A 148 -9.42 -4.32 -8.01
N ALA A 149 -10.57 -4.93 -7.75
CA ALA A 149 -11.31 -5.76 -8.69
C ALA A 149 -12.22 -4.98 -9.63
N TYR A 150 -12.47 -3.69 -9.36
CA TYR A 150 -13.42 -2.87 -10.10
C TYR A 150 -12.70 -1.73 -10.84
N PRO A 151 -13.20 -1.36 -12.02
CA PRO A 151 -12.56 -0.31 -12.82
C PRO A 151 -12.75 1.05 -12.16
N VAL A 152 -11.83 1.96 -12.45
CA VAL A 152 -11.67 3.30 -11.85
C VAL A 152 -11.29 3.23 -10.37
N THR A 153 -12.01 2.47 -9.55
CA THR A 153 -11.75 2.39 -8.11
C THR A 153 -10.40 1.77 -7.82
N ASP A 154 -9.97 0.77 -8.58
CA ASP A 154 -8.63 0.18 -8.52
C ASP A 154 -7.52 1.22 -8.66
N VAL A 155 -7.61 2.07 -9.69
CA VAL A 155 -6.61 3.09 -10.00
C VAL A 155 -6.69 4.24 -8.98
N VAL A 156 -7.89 4.77 -8.73
CA VAL A 156 -8.08 5.91 -7.81
C VAL A 156 -7.62 5.52 -6.40
N SER A 157 -8.05 4.36 -5.89
CA SER A 157 -7.68 3.95 -4.53
C SER A 157 -6.19 3.68 -4.40
N HIS A 158 -5.58 2.99 -5.37
CA HIS A 158 -4.15 2.71 -5.40
C HIS A 158 -3.32 4.00 -5.43
N SER A 159 -3.66 4.92 -6.32
CA SER A 159 -2.91 6.17 -6.46
C SER A 159 -3.07 7.08 -5.25
N LEU A 160 -4.25 7.13 -4.63
CA LEU A 160 -4.43 7.89 -3.39
C LEU A 160 -3.60 7.29 -2.25
N MET A 161 -3.68 5.97 -2.01
CA MET A 161 -3.02 5.34 -0.86
C MET A 161 -1.49 5.25 -0.98
N LEU A 162 -0.94 5.19 -2.21
CA LEU A 162 0.50 5.09 -2.45
C LEU A 162 1.16 6.40 -2.88
N SER A 163 0.40 7.49 -3.08
CA SER A 163 0.99 8.76 -3.47
C SER A 163 0.28 9.99 -2.91
N GLY A 164 -0.91 10.33 -3.42
CA GLY A 164 -1.58 11.60 -3.13
C GLY A 164 -1.77 11.85 -1.63
N LEU A 165 -2.33 10.88 -0.90
CA LEU A 165 -2.56 11.02 0.54
C LEU A 165 -1.25 11.10 1.35
N LEU A 166 -0.18 10.43 0.89
CA LEU A 166 1.12 10.46 1.57
C LEU A 166 1.75 11.86 1.51
N MET A 167 1.70 12.49 0.33
CA MET A 167 2.19 13.86 0.16
C MET A 167 1.31 14.87 0.89
N VAL A 168 -0.01 14.70 0.84
CA VAL A 168 -0.96 15.55 1.55
C VAL A 168 -0.76 15.46 3.07
N ALA A 169 -0.51 14.27 3.63
CA ALA A 169 -0.15 14.12 5.04
C ALA A 169 1.12 14.91 5.42
N GLY A 170 2.15 14.86 4.57
CA GLY A 170 3.37 15.66 4.73
C GLY A 170 3.09 17.17 4.72
N TYR A 171 2.25 17.63 3.78
CA TYR A 171 1.86 19.04 3.67
C TYR A 171 1.09 19.52 4.92
N TYR A 172 0.04 18.79 5.30
CA TYR A 172 -0.84 19.14 6.41
C TYR A 172 -0.17 19.08 7.79
N THR A 173 1.05 18.55 7.86
CA THR A 173 1.87 18.62 9.08
C THR A 173 2.30 20.06 9.41
N TYR A 174 2.46 20.92 8.40
CA TYR A 174 3.04 22.25 8.55
C TYR A 174 2.18 23.40 8.01
N HIS A 175 1.18 23.13 7.16
CA HIS A 175 0.28 24.16 6.63
C HIS A 175 -1.10 23.59 6.33
N HIS A 176 -2.15 24.42 6.36
CA HIS A 176 -3.54 23.95 6.18
C HIS A 176 -4.22 24.47 4.91
N ASP A 177 -3.58 25.41 4.19
CA ASP A 177 -4.10 25.95 2.93
C ASP A 177 -3.17 25.58 1.76
N PRO A 178 -3.39 24.43 1.10
CA PRO A 178 -2.58 23.97 -0.02
C PRO A 178 -2.62 24.84 -1.26
N GLY A 179 -3.70 25.59 -1.55
CA GLY A 179 -3.79 26.42 -2.75
C GLY A 179 -3.29 25.72 -4.03
N VAL A 180 -2.27 26.30 -4.67
CA VAL A 180 -1.67 25.77 -5.92
C VAL A 180 -0.99 24.39 -5.75
N VAL A 181 -0.66 23.98 -4.53
CA VAL A 181 -0.05 22.67 -4.23
C VAL A 181 -0.98 21.52 -4.62
N TRP A 182 -2.29 21.75 -4.70
CA TRP A 182 -3.22 20.75 -5.26
C TRP A 182 -2.86 20.33 -6.69
N LEU A 183 -2.26 21.20 -7.50
CA LEU A 183 -1.79 20.83 -8.83
C LEU A 183 -0.60 19.86 -8.76
N VAL A 184 0.29 20.03 -7.78
CA VAL A 184 1.40 19.10 -7.53
C VAL A 184 0.87 17.76 -7.01
N VAL A 185 -0.13 17.78 -6.11
CA VAL A 185 -0.80 16.56 -5.63
C VAL A 185 -1.43 15.81 -6.80
N ALA A 186 -2.12 16.52 -7.69
CA ALA A 186 -2.70 15.92 -8.89
C ALA A 186 -1.63 15.33 -9.81
N ALA A 187 -0.53 16.03 -10.07
CA ALA A 187 0.56 15.53 -10.91
C ALA A 187 1.21 14.26 -10.35
N VAL A 188 1.53 14.25 -9.05
CA VAL A 188 2.08 13.07 -8.36
C VAL A 188 1.10 11.91 -8.39
N THR A 189 -0.19 12.18 -8.15
CA THR A 189 -1.23 11.15 -8.20
C THR A 189 -1.37 10.57 -9.61
N LEU A 190 -1.35 11.40 -10.66
CA LEU A 190 -1.38 10.94 -12.05
C LEU A 190 -0.15 10.12 -12.43
N PHE A 191 1.04 10.45 -11.91
CA PHE A 191 2.22 9.61 -12.10
C PHE A 191 2.03 8.23 -11.46
N SER A 192 1.41 8.17 -10.27
CA SER A 192 1.04 6.90 -9.64
C SER A 192 -0.04 6.15 -10.42
N VAL A 193 -1.00 6.84 -11.04
CA VAL A 193 -2.00 6.24 -11.94
C VAL A 193 -1.29 5.52 -13.10
N TYR A 194 -0.36 6.19 -13.77
CA TYR A 194 0.43 5.59 -14.83
C TYR A 194 1.18 4.34 -14.34
N GLY A 195 1.84 4.42 -13.19
CA GLY A 195 2.53 3.28 -12.59
C GLY A 195 1.58 2.11 -12.29
N GLN A 196 0.35 2.39 -11.85
CA GLN A 196 -0.65 1.36 -11.59
C GLN A 196 -1.17 0.70 -12.87
N LEU A 197 -1.45 1.47 -13.92
CA LEU A 197 -1.84 0.92 -15.23
C LEU A 197 -0.71 0.03 -15.80
N TYR A 198 0.54 0.45 -15.67
CA TYR A 198 1.70 -0.35 -16.05
C TYR A 198 1.78 -1.68 -15.28
N ASN A 199 1.53 -1.65 -13.96
CA ASN A 199 1.47 -2.87 -13.15
C ASN A 199 0.34 -3.80 -13.62
N GLN A 200 -0.85 -3.25 -13.87
CA GLN A 200 -2.00 -4.04 -14.34
C GLN A 200 -1.79 -4.63 -15.73
N LEU A 201 -1.10 -3.94 -16.63
CA LEU A 201 -0.69 -4.47 -17.92
C LEU A 201 0.25 -5.67 -17.77
N ARG A 202 1.25 -5.56 -16.88
CA ARG A 202 2.18 -6.66 -16.61
C ARG A 202 1.45 -7.89 -16.04
N ASP A 203 0.45 -7.66 -15.20
CA ASP A 203 -0.31 -8.71 -14.52
C ASP A 203 -1.61 -9.11 -15.26
N TYR A 204 -1.87 -8.58 -16.46
CA TYR A 204 -3.16 -8.63 -17.17
C TYR A 204 -3.75 -10.04 -17.31
N ALA A 205 -2.99 -11.00 -17.87
CA ALA A 205 -3.48 -12.35 -18.12
C ALA A 205 -3.83 -13.09 -16.83
N MET A 206 -3.03 -12.88 -15.79
CA MET A 206 -3.21 -13.50 -14.48
C MET A 206 -4.39 -12.88 -13.73
N ASP A 207 -4.50 -11.55 -13.77
CA ASP A 207 -5.59 -10.84 -13.11
C ASP A 207 -6.95 -11.22 -13.74
N LYS A 208 -6.98 -11.38 -15.06
CA LYS A 208 -8.14 -11.90 -15.78
C LYS A 208 -8.46 -13.35 -15.40
N ALA A 209 -7.46 -14.21 -15.26
CA ALA A 209 -7.64 -15.59 -14.80
C ALA A 209 -8.14 -15.69 -13.35
N ALA A 210 -7.80 -14.69 -12.51
CA ALA A 210 -8.29 -14.55 -11.14
C ALA A 210 -9.70 -13.92 -11.05
N GLY A 211 -10.33 -13.58 -12.18
CA GLY A 211 -11.68 -13.01 -12.23
C GLY A 211 -11.76 -11.52 -11.86
N LEU A 212 -10.65 -10.80 -11.92
CA LEU A 212 -10.63 -9.34 -11.71
C LEU A 212 -11.20 -8.63 -12.95
N HIS A 213 -11.85 -7.48 -12.72
CA HIS A 213 -12.42 -6.62 -13.76
C HIS A 213 -11.85 -5.19 -13.63
N ASN A 214 -10.54 -5.11 -13.38
CA ASN A 214 -9.83 -3.85 -13.16
C ASN A 214 -9.82 -2.96 -14.43
N THR A 215 -9.36 -1.71 -14.29
CA THR A 215 -9.38 -0.69 -15.36
C THR A 215 -8.69 -1.18 -16.63
N ALA A 216 -7.49 -1.77 -16.50
CA ALA A 216 -6.76 -2.30 -17.66
C ALA A 216 -7.56 -3.38 -18.42
N ILE A 217 -8.24 -4.27 -17.69
CA ILE A 217 -9.06 -5.36 -18.28
C ILE A 217 -10.27 -4.80 -19.03
N ILE A 218 -10.91 -3.76 -18.51
CA ILE A 218 -12.07 -3.12 -19.14
C ILE A 218 -11.67 -2.30 -20.37
N LEU A 219 -10.58 -1.53 -20.30
CA LEU A 219 -10.04 -0.78 -21.44
C LEU A 219 -9.46 -1.69 -22.52
N GLY A 220 -8.95 -2.85 -22.11
CA GLY A 220 -8.21 -3.78 -22.94
C GLY A 220 -6.73 -3.43 -23.02
N GLU A 221 -5.91 -4.44 -23.26
CA GLU A 221 -4.44 -4.33 -23.29
C GLU A 221 -3.92 -3.28 -24.28
N PRO A 222 -4.39 -3.19 -25.54
CA PRO A 222 -3.87 -2.22 -26.50
C PRO A 222 -4.12 -0.78 -26.04
N VAL A 223 -5.35 -0.48 -25.60
CA VAL A 223 -5.72 0.87 -25.16
C VAL A 223 -4.94 1.26 -23.92
N THR A 224 -4.85 0.34 -22.95
CA THR A 224 -4.12 0.60 -21.70
C THR A 224 -2.63 0.84 -21.94
N ARG A 225 -2.02 0.21 -22.97
CA ARG A 225 -0.62 0.45 -23.33
C ARG A 225 -0.36 1.84 -23.94
N TRP A 226 -1.39 2.46 -24.51
CA TRP A 226 -1.31 3.79 -25.12
C TRP A 226 -1.52 4.93 -24.13
N VAL A 227 -2.15 4.68 -22.98
CA VAL A 227 -2.50 5.66 -21.93
C VAL A 227 -1.43 5.67 -20.84
#